data_AF-A0A3M9NQZ1-F1
#
_entry.id   AF-A0A3M9NQZ1-F1
#
_cell.length_a   1.000
_cell.length_b   1.000
_cell.length_c   1.000
_cell.angle_alpha   90.00
_cell.angle_beta   90.00
_cell.angle_gamma   90.00
#
_symmetry.space_group_name_H-M   'P 1'
#
loop_
_entity.id
_entity.type
_entity.pdbx_description
1 polymer ?
#
loop_
_entity_poly.entity_id
_entity_poly.type
_entity_poly.pdbx_seq_one_letter_code
_entity_poly.pdbx_strand_id
1 'polypeptide(L)'
;MNNELLIKMTTDSWRKQIAATNKIFDNLSDEELQHEVAPGRNRGIYLLGHLTAVHDLMLPLLRFEEAKYPELKPVFLDAPDKAVEAIPSAPELRQQWKEVNEALLNHIQDLPAEDWFARHANISKEDFIKEPHRNRLNVLLDRTIHLSNHRGQLLLLQNKRE
;
A
#
# COMPACT_ATOMS: atom_id res chain seq x y z
N MET A 1 -13.40 20.86 15.86
CA MET A 1 -13.39 19.55 15.17
C MET A 1 -12.45 18.65 15.95
N ASN A 2 -12.84 17.43 16.29
CA ASN A 2 -11.98 16.56 17.12
C ASN A 2 -10.95 15.86 16.21
N ASN A 3 -9.73 16.40 16.15
CA ASN A 3 -8.63 15.87 15.33
C ASN A 3 -8.33 14.40 15.64
N GLU A 4 -8.43 13.98 16.89
CA GLU A 4 -8.22 12.59 17.31
C GLU A 4 -9.26 11.65 16.69
N LEU A 5 -10.53 12.08 16.60
CA LEU A 5 -11.58 11.30 15.97
C LEU A 5 -11.32 11.12 14.47
N LEU A 6 -10.88 12.18 13.77
CA LEU A 6 -10.55 12.11 12.35
C LEU A 6 -9.36 11.18 12.09
N ILE A 7 -8.31 11.28 12.91
CA ILE A 7 -7.15 10.37 12.86
C ILE A 7 -7.63 8.94 13.08
N LYS A 8 -8.41 8.70 14.13
CA LYS A 8 -8.94 7.37 14.45
C LYS A 8 -9.76 6.77 13.30
N MET A 9 -10.69 7.52 12.73
CA MET A 9 -11.49 7.07 11.59
C MET A 9 -10.62 6.69 10.37
N THR A 10 -9.59 7.48 10.10
CA THR A 10 -8.69 7.26 8.95
C THR A 10 -7.81 6.02 9.18
N THR A 11 -7.17 5.92 10.35
CA THR A 11 -6.31 4.79 10.72
C THR A 11 -7.09 3.47 10.85
N ASP A 12 -8.31 3.51 11.41
CA ASP A 12 -9.18 2.32 11.48
C ASP A 12 -9.64 1.88 10.09
N SER A 13 -9.91 2.81 9.17
CA SER A 13 -10.19 2.49 7.77
C SER A 13 -9.00 1.80 7.11
N TRP A 14 -7.79 2.36 7.24
CA TRP A 14 -6.55 1.74 6.75
C TRP A 14 -6.37 0.31 7.27
N ARG A 15 -6.43 0.11 8.60
CA ARG A 15 -6.32 -1.21 9.25
C ARG A 15 -7.34 -2.21 8.69
N LYS A 16 -8.59 -1.76 8.51
CA LYS A 16 -9.65 -2.60 7.93
C LYS A 16 -9.34 -3.00 6.49
N GLN A 17 -8.85 -2.08 5.66
CA GLN A 17 -8.50 -2.40 4.27
C GLN A 17 -7.30 -3.36 4.20
N ILE A 18 -6.28 -3.17 5.04
CA ILE A 18 -5.14 -4.10 5.15
C ILE A 18 -5.61 -5.49 5.55
N ALA A 19 -6.38 -5.62 6.63
CA ALA A 19 -6.89 -6.91 7.09
C ALA A 19 -7.73 -7.63 6.03
N ALA A 20 -8.59 -6.91 5.31
CA ALA A 20 -9.37 -7.47 4.23
C ALA A 20 -8.51 -7.90 3.03
N THR A 21 -7.45 -7.16 2.71
CA THR A 21 -6.54 -7.50 1.61
C THR A 21 -5.64 -8.70 1.97
N ASN A 22 -5.15 -8.76 3.21
CA ASN A 22 -4.40 -9.91 3.73
C ASN A 22 -5.18 -11.20 3.55
N LYS A 23 -6.47 -11.23 3.91
CA LYS A 23 -7.33 -12.40 3.71
C LYS A 23 -7.40 -12.86 2.25
N ILE A 24 -7.39 -11.92 1.29
CA ILE A 24 -7.40 -12.30 -0.13
C ILE A 24 -6.08 -12.96 -0.50
N PHE A 25 -4.96 -12.34 -0.13
CA PHE A 25 -3.64 -12.94 -0.39
C PHE A 25 -3.54 -14.29 0.28
N ASP A 26 -3.83 -14.42 1.58
CA ASP A 26 -3.74 -15.68 2.32
C ASP A 26 -4.61 -16.79 1.69
N ASN A 27 -5.73 -16.44 1.06
CA ASN A 27 -6.61 -17.40 0.41
C ASN A 27 -6.15 -17.81 -0.99
N LEU A 28 -5.49 -16.94 -1.75
CA LEU A 28 -4.99 -17.23 -3.10
C LEU A 28 -3.76 -18.14 -3.03
N SER A 29 -3.68 -19.16 -3.88
CA SER A 29 -2.46 -19.94 -4.06
C SER A 29 -1.42 -19.16 -4.86
N ASP A 30 -0.18 -19.62 -4.83
CA ASP A 30 0.91 -19.01 -5.60
C ASP A 30 0.68 -19.12 -7.11
N GLU A 31 0.02 -20.19 -7.56
CA GLU A 31 -0.34 -20.38 -8.97
C GLU A 31 -1.47 -19.44 -9.39
N GLU A 32 -2.48 -19.24 -8.53
CA GLU A 32 -3.57 -18.30 -8.82
C GLU A 32 -3.11 -16.85 -8.88
N LEU A 33 -2.07 -16.48 -8.11
CA LEU A 33 -1.45 -15.16 -8.23
C LEU A 33 -0.82 -14.95 -9.61
N GLN A 34 -0.42 -16.00 -10.34
CA GLN A 34 0.12 -15.85 -11.69
C GLN A 34 -0.96 -15.54 -12.74
N HIS A 35 -2.24 -15.67 -12.40
CA HIS A 35 -3.33 -15.37 -13.32
C HIS A 35 -3.65 -13.88 -13.40
N GLU A 36 -4.04 -13.43 -14.59
CA GLU A 36 -4.62 -12.11 -14.80
C GLU A 36 -5.95 -11.98 -14.05
N VAL A 37 -6.15 -10.86 -13.37
CA VAL A 37 -7.42 -10.56 -12.67
C VAL A 37 -8.60 -10.54 -13.64
N ALA A 38 -8.36 -10.12 -14.89
CA ALA A 38 -9.28 -10.15 -16.02
C ALA A 38 -8.46 -10.19 -17.33
N PRO A 39 -9.05 -10.58 -18.48
CA PRO A 39 -8.31 -10.67 -19.75
C PRO A 39 -7.56 -9.38 -20.10
N GLY A 40 -6.25 -9.48 -20.29
CA GLY A 40 -5.36 -8.36 -20.62
C GLY A 40 -5.13 -7.37 -19.49
N ARG A 41 -5.44 -7.74 -18.23
CA ARG A 41 -5.17 -6.95 -17.02
C ARG A 41 -4.02 -7.56 -16.22
N ASN A 42 -3.55 -6.81 -15.22
CA ASN A 42 -2.45 -7.23 -14.36
C ASN A 42 -2.71 -8.60 -13.71
N ARG A 43 -1.63 -9.36 -13.53
CA ARG A 43 -1.62 -10.58 -12.71
C ARG A 43 -1.76 -10.26 -11.23
N GLY A 44 -2.32 -11.19 -10.46
CA GLY A 44 -2.40 -11.06 -9.00
C GLY A 44 -1.03 -10.82 -8.34
N ILE A 45 0.01 -11.49 -8.84
CA ILE A 45 1.40 -11.37 -8.38
C ILE A 45 1.94 -9.96 -8.58
N TYR A 46 1.59 -9.33 -9.71
CA TYR A 46 1.98 -7.97 -10.00
C TYR A 46 1.27 -7.00 -9.06
N LEU A 47 -0.02 -7.21 -8.77
CA LEU A 47 -0.75 -6.38 -7.82
C LEU A 47 -0.23 -6.52 -6.38
N LEU A 48 0.20 -7.73 -5.97
CA LEU A 48 0.87 -7.94 -4.69
C LEU A 48 2.17 -7.12 -4.63
N GLY A 49 3.08 -7.30 -5.59
CA GLY A 49 4.34 -6.55 -5.62
C GLY A 49 4.13 -5.04 -5.75
N HIS A 50 3.16 -4.60 -6.54
CA HIS A 50 2.78 -3.19 -6.69
C HIS A 50 2.32 -2.58 -5.37
N LEU A 51 1.38 -3.22 -4.68
CA LEU A 51 0.91 -2.73 -3.38
C LEU A 51 2.03 -2.75 -2.33
N THR A 52 2.88 -3.78 -2.33
CA THR A 52 4.07 -3.82 -1.47
C THR A 52 5.00 -2.64 -1.74
N ALA A 53 5.36 -2.38 -3.00
CA ALA A 53 6.24 -1.27 -3.38
C ALA A 53 5.63 0.11 -3.04
N VAL A 54 4.34 0.31 -3.28
CA VAL A 54 3.65 1.55 -2.91
C VAL A 54 3.70 1.77 -1.40
N HIS A 55 3.43 0.71 -0.61
CA HIS A 55 3.42 0.80 0.84
C HIS A 55 4.83 0.98 1.40
N ASP A 56 5.83 0.33 0.82
CA ASP A 56 7.22 0.47 1.23
C ASP A 56 7.70 1.92 1.05
N LEU A 57 7.34 2.55 -0.07
CA LEU A 57 7.62 3.97 -0.30
C LEU A 57 6.79 4.93 0.56
N MET A 58 5.76 4.45 1.28
CA MET A 58 5.10 5.27 2.29
C MET A 58 5.99 5.52 3.50
N LEU A 59 6.91 4.60 3.85
CA LEU A 59 7.82 4.75 4.99
C LEU A 59 8.63 6.05 4.89
N PRO A 60 9.39 6.32 3.80
CA PRO A 60 10.12 7.58 3.67
C PRO A 60 9.19 8.76 3.39
N LEU A 61 8.09 8.55 2.64
CA LEU A 61 7.13 9.61 2.33
C LEU A 61 6.48 10.19 3.59
N LEU A 62 6.13 9.35 4.55
CA LEU A 62 5.55 9.72 5.83
C LEU A 62 6.60 10.10 6.88
N ARG A 63 7.89 10.08 6.51
CA ARG A 63 9.03 10.40 7.38
C ARG A 63 9.13 9.46 8.58
N PHE A 64 8.85 8.18 8.37
CA PHE A 64 8.98 7.14 9.40
C PHE A 64 10.37 6.52 9.40
N GLU A 65 10.79 5.97 8.27
CA GLU A 65 12.09 5.35 8.05
C GLU A 65 12.38 5.24 6.54
N GLU A 66 13.55 4.72 6.18
CA GLU A 66 13.87 4.41 4.78
C GLU A 66 13.02 3.23 4.27
N ALA A 67 12.87 3.14 2.95
CA ALA A 67 12.23 2.00 2.29
C ALA A 67 13.00 0.70 2.59
N LYS A 68 12.29 -0.38 2.91
CA LYS A 68 12.89 -1.69 3.23
C LYS A 68 13.27 -2.48 1.98
N TYR A 69 12.49 -2.33 0.92
CA TYR A 69 12.60 -3.07 -0.34
C TYR A 69 12.61 -2.12 -1.55
N PRO A 70 13.55 -1.16 -1.61
CA PRO A 70 13.59 -0.15 -2.67
C PRO A 70 13.71 -0.75 -4.08
N GLU A 71 14.24 -1.96 -4.21
CA GLU A 71 14.36 -2.71 -5.46
C GLU A 71 13.02 -3.13 -6.07
N LEU A 72 11.91 -3.11 -5.30
CA LEU A 72 10.58 -3.41 -5.84
C LEU A 72 10.04 -2.27 -6.71
N LYS A 73 10.49 -1.03 -6.51
CA LYS A 73 9.98 0.14 -7.26
C LYS A 73 10.22 0.03 -8.77
N PRO A 74 11.45 -0.23 -9.27
CA PRO A 74 11.68 -0.39 -10.70
C PRO A 74 10.81 -1.48 -11.35
N VAL A 75 10.46 -2.53 -10.59
CA VAL A 75 9.75 -3.71 -11.10
C VAL A 75 8.23 -3.53 -11.11
N PHE A 76 7.67 -2.93 -10.06
CA PHE A 76 6.22 -2.90 -9.85
C PHE A 76 5.59 -1.50 -9.91
N LEU A 77 6.41 -0.45 -10.11
CA LEU A 77 5.94 0.93 -10.27
C LEU A 77 6.42 1.58 -11.56
N ASP A 78 7.69 1.36 -11.93
CA ASP A 78 8.27 2.02 -13.10
C ASP A 78 8.05 1.23 -14.41
N ALA A 79 7.68 -0.05 -14.30
CA ALA A 79 7.41 -0.95 -15.41
C ALA A 79 6.01 -1.57 -15.29
N PRO A 80 5.26 -1.75 -16.38
CA PRO A 80 3.98 -2.45 -16.34
C PRO A 80 4.17 -3.96 -16.14
N ASP A 81 3.08 -4.65 -15.82
CA ASP A 81 3.11 -6.11 -15.68
C ASP A 81 3.67 -6.78 -16.95
N LYS A 82 4.45 -7.84 -16.74
CA LYS A 82 5.16 -8.65 -17.76
C LYS A 82 6.28 -7.93 -18.52
N ALA A 83 6.60 -6.67 -18.20
CA ALA A 83 7.73 -5.98 -18.81
C ALA A 83 9.08 -6.39 -18.20
N VAL A 84 9.09 -6.82 -16.94
CA VAL A 84 10.27 -7.35 -16.25
C VAL A 84 10.13 -8.86 -16.14
N GLU A 85 11.09 -9.61 -16.69
CA GLU A 85 11.06 -11.07 -16.72
C GLU A 85 11.25 -11.69 -15.33
N ALA A 86 12.21 -11.19 -14.56
CA ALA A 86 12.54 -11.69 -13.24
C ALA A 86 11.85 -10.83 -12.16
N ILE A 87 10.85 -11.42 -11.51
CA ILE A 87 10.19 -10.83 -10.34
C ILE A 87 10.35 -11.75 -9.13
N PRO A 88 10.32 -11.24 -7.89
CA PRO A 88 10.37 -12.07 -6.69
C PRO A 88 9.24 -13.11 -6.67
N SER A 89 9.50 -14.23 -5.98
CA SER A 89 8.51 -15.31 -5.90
C SER A 89 7.27 -14.92 -5.08
N ALA A 90 6.16 -15.63 -5.23
CA ALA A 90 4.96 -15.35 -4.45
C ALA A 90 5.19 -15.47 -2.92
N PRO A 91 5.89 -16.49 -2.38
CA PRO A 91 6.22 -16.54 -0.96
C PRO A 91 7.07 -15.36 -0.49
N GLU A 92 8.03 -14.94 -1.31
CA GLU A 92 8.91 -13.80 -1.03
C GLU A 92 8.14 -12.48 -0.99
N LEU A 93 7.31 -12.20 -2.01
CA LEU A 93 6.47 -10.99 -2.03
C LEU A 93 5.47 -10.95 -0.87
N ARG A 94 4.93 -12.10 -0.44
CA ARG A 94 4.06 -12.18 0.73
C ARG A 94 4.79 -11.83 2.02
N GLN A 95 6.04 -12.27 2.15
CA GLN A 95 6.87 -11.94 3.30
C GLN A 95 7.17 -10.44 3.31
N GLN A 96 7.63 -9.89 2.19
CA GLN A 96 7.89 -8.46 2.03
C GLN A 96 6.64 -7.61 2.30
N TRP A 97 5.48 -8.03 1.78
CA TRP A 97 4.19 -7.40 2.07
C TRP A 97 3.89 -7.35 3.57
N LYS A 98 4.09 -8.46 4.30
CA LYS A 98 3.85 -8.52 5.74
C LYS A 98 4.76 -7.57 6.50
N GLU A 99 6.06 -7.62 6.23
CA GLU A 99 7.06 -6.81 6.93
C GLU A 99 6.86 -5.30 6.71
N VAL A 100 6.60 -4.89 5.47
CA VAL A 100 6.31 -3.49 5.14
C VAL A 100 5.06 -3.00 5.87
N ASN A 101 3.99 -3.79 5.85
CA ASN A 101 2.74 -3.39 6.48
C ASN A 101 2.79 -3.44 8.01
N GLU A 102 3.54 -4.37 8.59
CA GLU A 102 3.81 -4.41 10.03
C GLU A 102 4.57 -3.16 10.47
N ALA A 103 5.62 -2.77 9.76
CA ALA A 103 6.35 -1.54 10.03
C ALA A 103 5.47 -0.29 9.93
N LEU A 104 4.67 -0.18 8.85
CA LEU A 104 3.70 0.91 8.72
C LEU A 104 2.71 0.94 9.88
N LEU A 105 2.12 -0.21 10.25
CA LEU A 105 1.13 -0.27 11.32
C LEU A 105 1.71 0.14 12.68
N ASN A 106 2.95 -0.26 12.97
CA ASN A 106 3.65 0.14 14.20
C ASN A 106 3.85 1.66 14.23
N HIS A 107 4.39 2.25 13.15
CA HIS A 107 4.55 3.71 13.07
C HIS A 107 3.22 4.47 13.13
N ILE A 108 2.17 3.97 12.47
CA ILE A 108 0.82 4.57 12.50
C ILE A 108 0.23 4.56 13.91
N GLN A 109 0.49 3.51 14.68
CA GLN A 109 0.01 3.39 16.06
C GLN A 109 0.71 4.37 16.99
N ASP A 110 2.01 4.58 16.80
CA ASP A 110 2.84 5.37 17.71
C ASP A 110 2.94 6.86 17.32
N LEU A 111 2.42 7.26 16.16
CA LEU A 111 2.53 8.64 15.67
C LEU A 111 1.68 9.62 16.50
N PRO A 112 2.29 10.68 17.07
CA PRO A 112 1.55 11.73 17.78
C PRO A 112 0.48 12.40 16.90
N ALA A 113 -0.59 12.88 17.53
CA ALA A 113 -1.74 13.43 16.82
C ALA A 113 -1.39 14.66 15.96
N GLU A 114 -0.50 15.51 16.45
CA GLU A 114 -0.01 16.70 15.75
C GLU A 114 0.80 16.37 14.49
N ASP A 115 1.53 15.25 14.51
CA ASP A 115 2.42 14.86 13.41
C ASP A 115 1.65 14.37 12.18
N TRP A 116 0.41 13.88 12.37
CA TRP A 116 -0.50 13.57 11.27
C TRP A 116 -0.81 14.76 10.37
N PHE A 117 -0.82 15.96 10.96
CA PHE A 117 -1.09 17.21 10.25
C PHE A 117 0.19 17.92 9.80
N ALA A 118 1.36 17.35 10.03
CA ALA A 118 2.60 17.81 9.44
C ALA A 118 2.69 17.42 7.96
N ARG A 119 3.53 18.13 7.21
CA ARG A 119 3.81 17.83 5.80
C ARG A 119 4.44 16.45 5.62
N HIS A 120 4.16 15.83 4.48
CA HIS A 120 4.88 14.64 4.00
C HIS A 120 6.25 15.01 3.39
N ALA A 121 7.02 14.01 2.95
CA ALA A 121 8.37 14.23 2.40
C ALA A 121 8.38 15.05 1.10
N ASN A 122 7.42 14.77 0.21
CA ASN A 122 7.37 15.31 -1.16
C ASN A 122 6.68 16.68 -1.31
N ILE A 123 6.58 17.47 -0.24
CA ILE A 123 6.09 18.86 -0.34
C ILE A 123 7.05 19.80 0.39
N SER A 124 7.34 20.94 -0.25
CA SER A 124 8.16 22.01 0.29
C SER A 124 7.48 22.65 1.51
N LYS A 125 8.24 23.42 2.32
CA LYS A 125 7.63 24.16 3.43
C LYS A 125 6.75 25.28 2.90
N GLU A 126 7.20 25.94 1.84
CA GLU A 126 6.58 27.08 1.19
C GLU A 126 5.22 26.71 0.58
N ASP A 127 5.12 25.56 -0.07
CA ASP A 127 3.86 25.08 -0.65
C ASP A 127 2.93 24.53 0.43
N PHE A 128 3.46 23.88 1.47
CA PHE A 128 2.63 23.37 2.56
C PHE A 128 1.92 24.48 3.35
N ILE A 129 2.53 25.67 3.48
CA ILE A 129 1.84 26.84 4.07
C ILE A 129 0.60 27.22 3.25
N LYS A 130 0.66 27.09 1.92
CA LYS A 130 -0.46 27.39 1.02
C LYS A 130 -1.48 26.26 0.96
N GLU A 131 -1.02 25.02 1.09
CA GLU A 131 -1.82 23.80 0.93
C GLU A 131 -1.66 22.85 2.14
N PRO A 132 -2.09 23.25 3.35
CA PRO A 132 -1.86 22.47 4.58
C PRO A 132 -2.62 21.13 4.62
N HIS A 133 -3.56 20.92 3.70
CA HIS A 133 -4.22 19.62 3.51
C HIS A 133 -3.28 18.55 2.90
N ARG A 134 -2.14 18.94 2.31
CA ARG A 134 -1.12 18.01 1.79
C ARG A 134 -0.23 17.46 2.91
N ASN A 135 -0.88 16.89 3.93
CA ASN A 135 -0.27 16.36 5.15
C ASN A 135 -0.18 14.82 5.15
N ARG A 136 0.45 14.26 6.18
CA ARG A 136 0.64 12.80 6.33
C ARG A 136 -0.68 12.04 6.42
N LEU A 137 -1.69 12.59 7.09
CA LEU A 137 -3.00 11.95 7.22
C LEU A 137 -3.70 11.83 5.86
N ASN A 138 -3.60 12.86 5.02
CA ASN A 138 -4.15 12.84 3.68
C ASN A 138 -3.46 11.80 2.78
N VAL A 139 -2.14 11.59 2.94
CA VAL A 139 -1.44 10.50 2.26
C VAL A 139 -1.99 9.14 2.68
N LEU A 140 -2.23 8.91 3.98
CA LEU A 140 -2.81 7.65 4.46
C LEU A 140 -4.21 7.41 3.88
N LEU A 141 -5.03 8.47 3.82
CA LEU A 141 -6.37 8.41 3.23
C LEU A 141 -6.31 8.02 1.74
N ASP A 142 -5.48 8.70 0.95
CA ASP A 142 -5.28 8.38 -0.48
C ASP A 142 -4.83 6.94 -0.69
N ARG A 143 -3.87 6.47 0.12
CA ARG A 143 -3.34 5.10 0.03
C ARG A 143 -4.37 4.06 0.47
N THR A 144 -5.27 4.40 1.39
CA THR A 144 -6.41 3.55 1.77
C THR A 144 -7.36 3.33 0.59
N ILE A 145 -7.64 4.39 -0.18
CA ILE A 145 -8.51 4.32 -1.37
C ILE A 145 -7.82 3.52 -2.48
N HIS A 146 -6.54 3.80 -2.73
CA HIS A 146 -5.72 3.06 -3.69
C HIS A 146 -5.70 1.55 -3.41
N LEU A 147 -5.45 1.16 -2.15
CA LEU A 147 -5.51 -0.23 -1.71
C LEU A 147 -6.89 -0.84 -1.96
N SER A 148 -7.96 -0.11 -1.65
CA SER A 148 -9.34 -0.58 -1.85
C SER A 148 -9.65 -0.84 -3.32
N ASN A 149 -9.15 0.01 -4.22
CA ASN A 149 -9.30 -0.16 -5.68
C ASN A 149 -8.63 -1.45 -6.17
N HIS A 150 -7.36 -1.69 -5.82
CA HIS A 150 -6.65 -2.91 -6.24
C HIS A 150 -7.17 -4.16 -5.54
N ARG A 151 -7.66 -4.06 -4.30
CA ARG A 151 -8.36 -5.17 -3.65
C ARG A 151 -9.60 -5.58 -4.46
N GLY A 152 -10.36 -4.63 -4.99
CA GLY A 152 -11.49 -4.92 -5.87
C GLY A 152 -11.09 -5.72 -7.11
N GLN A 153 -9.91 -5.45 -7.68
CA GLN A 153 -9.36 -6.22 -8.79
C GLN A 153 -8.97 -7.64 -8.36
N LEU A 154 -8.31 -7.80 -7.21
CA LEU A 154 -7.90 -9.10 -6.68
C LEU A 154 -9.08 -10.03 -6.40
N LEU A 155 -10.25 -9.51 -6.01
CA LEU A 155 -11.47 -10.31 -5.82
C LEU A 155 -11.91 -11.05 -7.08
N LEU A 156 -11.59 -10.55 -8.27
CA LEU A 156 -11.91 -11.21 -9.55
C LEU A 156 -11.16 -12.54 -9.73
N LEU A 157 -10.05 -12.76 -9.01
CA LEU A 157 -9.35 -14.05 -8.99
C LEU A 157 -10.06 -15.08 -8.13
N GLN A 158 -10.68 -14.66 -7.01
CA GLN A 158 -11.40 -15.58 -6.12
C GLN A 158 -12.69 -16.11 -6.78
N ASN A 159 -13.36 -15.27 -7.56
CA ASN A 159 -14.61 -15.64 -8.25
C ASN A 159 -14.40 -16.61 -9.42
N LYS A 160 -13.15 -16.88 -9.84
CA LYS A 160 -12.84 -17.85 -10.91
C LYS A 160 -12.75 -19.29 -10.40
N ARG A 161 -12.98 -19.53 -9.10
CA ARG A 161 -12.93 -20.85 -8.46
C ARG A 161 -14.24 -21.65 -8.58
N GLU A 162 -15.23 -21.15 -9.31
CA GLU A 162 -16.50 -21.84 -9.58
C GLU A 162 -16.35 -23.02 -10.55
#